data_AF-A0A4V3MZ08-F1
#
_entry.id   AF-A0A4V3MZ08-F1
#
_cell.length_a   1.000
_cell.length_b   1.000
_cell.length_c   1.000
_cell.angle_alpha   90.00
_cell.angle_beta   90.00
_cell.angle_gamma   90.00
#
_symmetry.space_group_name_H-M   'P 1'
#
loop_
_entity.id
_entity.type
_entity.pdbx_description
1 polymer ?
#
loop_
_entity_poly.entity_id
_entity_poly.type
_entity_poly.pdbx_seq_one_letter_code
_entity_poly.pdbx_strand_id
1 'polypeptide(L)' 'MTAKLTDMEIARAFERIVIDMREILRLERWLAATCGEQATGEDIADAILSVMEEVKAVTDEALARSTP' A
#
# COMPACT_ATOMS: atom_id res chain seq x y z
N MET A 1 -8.35 2.43 26.73
CA MET A 1 -6.94 2.87 26.60
C MET A 1 -6.50 2.50 25.19
N THR A 2 -6.38 3.47 24.28
CA THR A 2 -5.90 3.21 22.90
C THR A 2 -4.38 3.21 22.93
N ALA A 3 -3.75 2.08 22.65
CA ALA A 3 -2.30 2.01 22.48
C ALA A 3 -1.91 2.91 21.29
N LYS A 4 -1.09 3.93 21.54
CA LYS A 4 -0.47 4.69 20.45
C LYS A 4 0.68 3.84 19.93
N LEU A 5 0.62 3.50 18.65
CA LEU A 5 1.72 2.83 17.95
C LEU A 5 2.89 3.82 17.81
N THR A 6 4.10 3.30 17.96
CA THR A 6 5.35 4.01 17.63
C THR A 6 5.53 4.11 16.11
N ASP A 7 6.34 5.05 15.63
CA ASP A 7 6.63 5.21 14.20
C ASP A 7 7.18 3.91 13.57
N MET A 8 7.98 3.16 14.33
CA MET A 8 8.53 1.87 13.91
C MET A 8 7.44 0.78 13.78
N GLU A 9 6.46 0.76 14.68
CA GLU A 9 5.31 -0.16 14.57
C GLU A 9 4.40 0.21 13.41
N ILE A 10 4.21 1.50 13.14
CA ILE A 10 3.45 2.01 11.99
C ILE A 10 4.15 1.60 10.69
N ALA A 11 5.46 1.83 10.57
CA ALA A 11 6.22 1.47 9.37
C ALA A 11 6.15 -0.04 9.08
N ARG A 12 6.32 -0.90 10.10
CA ARG A 12 6.22 -2.37 9.95
C ARG A 12 4.80 -2.83 9.59
N ALA A 13 3.77 -2.24 10.22
CA ALA A 13 2.40 -2.55 9.88
C ALA A 13 2.08 -2.14 8.43
N PHE A 14 2.63 -1.00 7.98
CA PHE A 14 2.46 -0.51 6.63
C PHE A 14 3.12 -1.42 5.58
N GLU A 15 4.34 -1.91 5.83
CA GLU A 15 4.99 -2.89 4.94
C GLU A 15 4.14 -4.14 4.71
N ARG A 16 3.50 -4.65 5.77
CA ARG A 16 2.60 -5.81 5.65
C ARG A 16 1.35 -5.48 4.83
N ILE A 17 0.73 -4.31 5.06
CA ILE A 17 -0.43 -3.85 4.31
C ILE A 17 -0.09 -3.70 2.82
N VAL A 18 1.09 -3.17 2.48
CA VAL A 18 1.54 -3.01 1.09
C VAL A 18 1.63 -4.36 0.37
N ILE A 19 2.12 -5.40 1.04
CA ILE A 19 2.19 -6.76 0.48
C ILE A 19 0.78 -7.29 0.20
N ASP A 20 -0.12 -7.19 1.18
CA ASP A 20 -1.50 -7.67 1.04
C ASP A 20 -2.25 -6.90 -0.05
N MET A 21 -2.06 -5.58 -0.15
CA MET A 21 -2.69 -4.76 -1.18
C MET A 21 -2.22 -5.11 -2.59
N ARG A 22 -0.94 -5.46 -2.79
CA ARG A 22 -0.46 -5.91 -4.12
C ARG A 22 -1.20 -7.15 -4.60
N GLU A 23 -1.53 -8.07 -3.69
CA GLU A 23 -2.29 -9.27 -4.04
C GLU A 23 -3.76 -8.94 -4.36
N ILE A 24 -4.37 -8.00 -3.62
CA ILE A 24 -5.72 -7.50 -3.92
C ILE A 24 -5.75 -6.84 -5.31
N LEU A 25 -4.80 -5.96 -5.62
CA LEU A 25 -4.72 -5.32 -6.92
C LEU A 25 -4.48 -6.30 -8.07
N ARG A 26 -3.73 -7.39 -7.82
CA ARG A 26 -3.57 -8.49 -8.77
C ARG A 26 -4.92 -9.15 -9.08
N LEU A 27 -5.76 -9.37 -8.07
CA LEU A 27 -7.11 -9.92 -8.23
C LEU A 27 -8.05 -8.94 -8.94
N GLU A 28 -7.97 -7.64 -8.64
CA GLU A 28 -8.76 -6.61 -9.32
C GLU A 28 -8.43 -6.52 -10.81
N ARG A 29 -7.14 -6.49 -11.17
CA ARG A 29 -6.70 -6.51 -12.58
C ARG A 29 -7.22 -7.75 -13.30
N TRP A 30 -7.15 -8.91 -12.65
CA TRP A 30 -7.69 -10.15 -13.21
C TRP A 30 -9.21 -10.09 -13.42
N LEU A 31 -9.96 -9.54 -12.46
CA LEU A 31 -11.41 -9.38 -12.56
C LEU A 31 -11.77 -8.40 -13.68
N ALA A 32 -11.09 -7.27 -13.75
CA ALA A 32 -11.28 -6.27 -14.80
C ALA A 32 -11.03 -6.85 -16.19
N ALA A 33 -9.95 -7.63 -16.37
CA ALA A 33 -9.69 -8.34 -17.62
C ALA A 33 -10.80 -9.35 -17.96
N THR A 34 -11.30 -10.09 -16.96
CA THR A 34 -12.39 -11.07 -17.15
C THR A 34 -13.71 -10.39 -17.55
N CYS A 35 -13.96 -9.17 -17.07
CA CYS A 35 -15.14 -8.38 -17.38
C CYS A 35 -15.02 -7.51 -18.65
N GLY A 36 -13.85 -7.50 -19.32
CA GLY A 36 -13.61 -6.64 -20.49
C GLY A 36 -13.28 -5.18 -20.16
N GLU A 37 -12.98 -4.88 -18.90
CA GLU A 37 -12.70 -3.54 -18.34
C GLU A 37 -11.20 -3.36 -18.02
N GLN A 38 -10.31 -4.02 -18.77
CA GLN A 38 -8.89 -4.13 -18.43
C GLN A 38 -8.21 -2.76 -18.26
N ALA A 39 -8.47 -1.80 -19.13
CA ALA A 39 -7.87 -0.46 -19.04
C ALA A 39 -8.25 0.24 -17.72
N THR A 40 -9.54 0.24 -17.38
CA THR A 40 -10.05 0.79 -16.11
C THR A 40 -9.43 0.10 -14.89
N GLY A 41 -9.28 -1.23 -14.94
CA GLY A 41 -8.65 -1.99 -13.86
C GLY A 41 -7.17 -1.68 -13.66
N GLU A 42 -6.42 -1.49 -14.74
CA GLU A 42 -5.01 -1.07 -14.67
C GLU A 42 -4.89 0.36 -14.11
N ASP A 43 -5.71 1.31 -14.60
CA ASP A 43 -5.69 2.69 -14.13
C ASP A 43 -5.97 2.80 -12.62
N ILE A 44 -6.95 2.05 -12.12
CA ILE A 44 -7.27 2.00 -10.68
C ILE A 44 -6.12 1.40 -9.88
N ALA A 45 -5.56 0.28 -10.35
CA ALA A 45 -4.48 -0.40 -9.64
C ALA A 45 -3.21 0.47 -9.58
N ASP A 46 -2.89 1.17 -10.65
CA ASP A 46 -1.74 2.07 -10.71
C ASP A 46 -1.94 3.30 -9.81
N ALA A 47 -3.15 3.86 -9.78
CA ALA A 47 -3.48 4.97 -8.87
C ALA A 47 -3.33 4.55 -7.39
N ILE A 48 -3.80 3.35 -7.02
CA ILE A 48 -3.67 2.85 -5.64
C ILE A 48 -2.20 2.58 -5.30
N LEU A 49 -1.42 1.99 -6.22
CA LEU A 49 0.01 1.77 -6.01
C LEU A 49 0.76 3.09 -5.81
N SER A 50 0.46 4.12 -6.59
CA SER A 50 1.06 5.45 -6.44
C SER A 50 0.83 6.03 -5.04
N VAL A 51 -0.42 6.00 -4.54
CA VAL A 51 -0.73 6.48 -3.18
C VAL A 51 -0.01 5.67 -2.12
N MET A 52 0.08 4.34 -2.30
CA MET A 52 0.82 3.48 -1.37
C MET A 52 2.32 3.78 -1.35
N GLU A 53 2.92 4.10 -2.49
CA GLU A 53 4.33 4.49 -2.59
C GLU A 53 4.60 5.83 -1.88
N GLU A 54 3.69 6.80 -2.02
CA GLU A 54 3.77 8.08 -1.28
C GLU A 54 3.71 7.86 0.24
N VAL A 55 2.75 7.04 0.71
CA VAL A 55 2.66 6.73 2.14
C VAL A 55 3.88 5.95 2.62
N LYS A 56 4.42 5.02 1.79
CA LYS A 56 5.66 4.31 2.11
C LYS A 56 6.81 5.29 2.34
N ALA A 57 6.98 6.25 1.44
CA ALA A 57 8.04 7.25 1.54
C ALA A 57 7.95 8.03 2.85
N VAL A 58 6.75 8.45 3.25
CA VAL A 58 6.53 9.14 4.54
C VAL A 58 6.85 8.23 5.73
N THR A 59 6.45 6.96 5.69
CA THR A 59 6.73 6.02 6.79
C THR A 59 8.22 5.65 6.89
N ASP A 60 8.90 5.50 5.76
CA ASP A 60 10.34 5.19 5.70
C ASP A 60 11.16 6.40 6.23
N GLU A 61 10.76 7.63 5.89
CA GLU A 61 11.38 8.85 6.42
C GLU A 61 11.18 8.99 7.94
N ALA A 62 9.99 8.67 8.44
CA ALA A 62 9.73 8.63 9.89
C ALA A 62 10.61 7.58 10.58
N LEU A 63 10.74 6.38 10.01
CA LEU A 63 11.58 5.32 10.55
C LEU A 63 13.07 5.73 10.60
N ALA A 64 13.58 6.35 9.54
CA ALA A 64 14.96 6.82 9.48
C ALA A 64 15.29 7.86 10.56
N ARG A 65 14.32 8.71 10.94
CA ARG A 65 14.47 9.69 12.03
C ARG A 65 14.37 9.08 13.43
N SER A 66 13.69 7.94 13.55
CA SER A 66 13.44 7.26 14.83
C SER A 66 14.44 6.14 15.14
N THR A 67 15.40 5.90 14.23
CA THR A 67 16.53 4.98 14.44
C THR A 67 17.73 5.78 14.99
N PRO A 68 18.23 5.48 16.20
CA PRO A 68 19.38 6.19 16.80
C PRO A 68 20.71 5.93 16.09
#